data_AF-A0A4U9HPD6-F1
#
_entry.id   AF-A0A4U9HPD6-F1
#
_cell.length_a   1.000
_cell.length_b   1.000
_cell.length_c   1.000
_cell.angle_alpha   90.00
_cell.angle_beta   90.00
_cell.angle_gamma   90.00
#
_symmetry.space_group_name_H-M   'P 1'
#
loop_
_entity.id
_entity.type
_entity.pdbx_description
1 polymer ?
#
loop_
_entity_poly.entity_id
_entity_poly.type
_entity_poly.pdbx_seq_one_letter_code
_entity_poly.pdbx_strand_id
1 'polypeptide(L)'
;MMILVWFAVFPAMFWGMYNVGLQTIPALTHLYDAQQLSQVIAGDWHYRVAQMLGVSFTPDAGWISMMTLGAVYFLPIYLTVFLVGGFWEVLFAIIRKHEINEGFFVTSILFALIVPPTLPLWLAAMGISFGVVMAKEIFGGTGRNFLNPALAGRAFLFFAYPAQISGDLVWTAADGFSGATPLSQWAAHGGESLINNATGQPVSWFDAFIGTIPGSIGEVSTLMILIGGAIILFGASPPGALWRV
;
A
#
# COMPACT_ATOMS: atom_id res chain seq x y z
N MET A 1 -20.59 10.83 -2.50
CA MET A 1 -20.40 9.41 -2.08
C MET A 1 -18.95 8.96 -2.24
N MET A 2 -18.30 9.22 -3.38
CA MET A 2 -16.94 8.73 -3.64
C MET A 2 -15.90 9.38 -2.72
N ILE A 3 -16.08 10.65 -2.37
CA ILE A 3 -15.27 11.35 -1.36
C ILE A 3 -15.39 10.67 0.03
N LEU A 4 -16.56 10.18 0.41
CA LEU A 4 -16.74 9.47 1.69
C LEU A 4 -15.97 8.15 1.70
N VAL A 5 -16.00 7.39 0.60
CA VAL A 5 -15.20 6.16 0.46
C VAL A 5 -13.69 6.48 0.48
N TRP A 6 -13.29 7.57 -0.16
CA TRP A 6 -11.91 8.05 -0.14
C TRP A 6 -11.44 8.41 1.29
N PHE A 7 -12.28 9.08 2.08
CA PHE A 7 -11.97 9.35 3.50
C PHE A 7 -12.03 8.08 4.36
N ALA A 8 -12.93 7.15 4.07
CA ALA A 8 -13.09 5.93 4.85
C ALA A 8 -11.86 5.02 4.82
N VAL A 9 -11.00 5.12 3.81
CA VAL A 9 -9.75 4.35 3.75
C VAL A 9 -8.58 5.00 4.51
N PHE A 10 -8.75 6.23 5.04
CA PHE A 10 -7.68 6.94 5.74
C PHE A 10 -7.18 6.24 7.00
N PRO A 11 -8.03 5.63 7.86
CA PRO A 11 -7.54 4.85 9.00
C PRO A 11 -6.58 3.73 8.58
N ALA A 12 -6.92 2.98 7.52
CA ALA A 12 -6.07 1.93 6.97
C ALA A 12 -4.80 2.49 6.33
N MET A 13 -4.90 3.63 5.64
CA MET A 13 -3.75 4.33 5.06
C MET A 13 -2.73 4.76 6.12
N PHE A 14 -3.18 5.45 7.18
CA PHE A 14 -2.28 5.93 8.24
C PHE A 14 -1.67 4.78 9.03
N TRP A 15 -2.46 3.76 9.34
CA TRP A 15 -1.93 2.56 9.99
C TRP A 15 -0.92 1.83 9.11
N GLY A 16 -1.19 1.76 7.80
CA GLY A 16 -0.27 1.23 6.81
C GLY A 16 1.07 1.95 6.79
N MET A 17 1.06 3.29 6.74
CA MET A 17 2.27 4.10 6.82
C MET A 17 3.04 3.83 8.11
N TYR A 18 2.35 3.80 9.25
CA TYR A 18 2.98 3.45 10.53
C TYR A 18 3.61 2.05 10.48
N ASN A 19 2.89 1.05 9.97
CA ASN A 19 3.36 -0.32 9.91
C ASN A 19 4.58 -0.48 8.98
N VAL A 20 4.64 0.24 7.85
CA VAL A 20 5.85 0.26 7.00
C VAL A 20 7.07 0.68 7.82
N GLY A 21 6.97 1.73 8.64
CA GLY A 21 8.04 2.14 9.54
C GLY A 21 8.34 1.12 10.64
N LEU A 22 7.29 0.54 11.24
CA LEU A 22 7.39 -0.48 12.28
C LEU A 22 8.15 -1.73 11.82
N GLN A 23 8.01 -2.13 10.56
CA GLN A 23 8.78 -3.26 10.00
C GLN A 23 10.16 -2.84 9.51
N THR A 24 10.30 -1.62 9.00
CA THR A 24 11.55 -1.17 8.35
C THR A 24 12.65 -0.87 9.34
N ILE A 25 12.36 -0.17 10.44
CA ILE A 25 13.40 0.24 11.40
C ILE A 25 14.07 -0.98 12.06
N PRO A 26 13.33 -1.97 12.59
CA PRO A 26 13.92 -3.20 13.12
C PRO A 26 14.71 -3.98 12.06
N ALA A 27 14.17 -4.09 10.84
CA ALA A 27 14.84 -4.76 9.73
C ALA A 27 16.19 -4.11 9.38
N LEU A 28 16.26 -2.78 9.34
CA LEU A 28 17.52 -2.05 9.10
C LEU A 28 18.53 -2.27 10.23
N THR A 29 18.09 -2.26 11.49
CA THR A 29 18.98 -2.52 12.64
C THR A 29 19.46 -3.97 12.71
N HIS A 30 18.72 -4.91 12.13
CA HIS A 30 19.11 -6.31 12.04
C HIS A 30 20.11 -6.55 10.90
N LEU A 31 20.04 -5.79 9.81
CA LEU A 31 20.89 -5.97 8.64
C LEU A 31 22.22 -5.20 8.68
N TYR A 32 22.24 -4.03 9.32
CA TYR A 32 23.35 -3.10 9.21
C TYR A 32 23.86 -2.63 10.58
N ASP A 33 25.18 -2.65 10.74
CA ASP A 33 25.84 -1.99 11.87
C ASP A 33 25.72 -0.46 11.75
N ALA A 34 25.90 0.27 12.87
CA ALA A 34 25.74 1.72 12.92
C ALA A 34 26.54 2.50 11.86
N GLN A 35 27.74 2.02 11.49
CA GLN A 35 28.55 2.63 10.43
C GLN A 35 27.97 2.37 9.03
N GLN A 36 27.51 1.15 8.76
CA GLN A 36 26.91 0.77 7.47
C GLN A 36 25.55 1.43 7.27
N LEU A 37 24.76 1.53 8.34
CA LEU A 37 23.45 2.17 8.32
C LEU A 37 23.53 3.62 7.82
N SER A 38 24.58 4.36 8.21
CA SER A 38 24.79 5.73 7.73
C SER A 38 25.02 5.81 6.21
N GLN A 39 25.68 4.80 5.63
CA GLN A 39 25.92 4.70 4.19
C GLN A 39 24.65 4.31 3.43
N VAL A 40 23.87 3.37 3.97
CA VAL A 40 22.59 2.94 3.40
C VAL A 40 21.59 4.10 3.40
N ILE A 41 21.51 4.83 4.52
CA ILE A 41 20.67 6.04 4.62
C ILE A 41 21.07 7.07 3.56
N ALA A 42 22.37 7.26 3.30
CA ALA A 42 22.83 8.20 2.28
C ALA A 42 22.58 7.70 0.84
N GLY A 43 22.52 6.39 0.62
CA GLY A 43 22.32 5.77 -0.69
C GLY A 43 20.87 5.87 -1.19
N ASP A 44 19.89 5.64 -0.31
CA ASP A 44 18.47 5.74 -0.68
C ASP A 44 17.94 7.17 -0.50
N TRP A 45 17.19 7.66 -1.47
CA TRP A 45 16.53 8.96 -1.34
C TRP A 45 15.38 8.93 -0.33
N HIS A 46 14.69 7.80 -0.14
CA HIS A 46 13.63 7.67 0.86
C HIS A 46 14.18 7.89 2.26
N TYR A 47 15.28 7.20 2.61
CA TYR A 47 15.91 7.37 3.92
C TYR A 47 16.51 8.76 4.11
N ARG A 48 17.13 9.36 3.08
CA ARG A 48 17.61 10.75 3.16
C ARG A 48 16.48 11.73 3.46
N VAL A 49 15.36 11.61 2.75
CA VAL A 49 14.20 12.49 2.97
C VAL A 49 13.61 12.25 4.36
N ALA A 50 13.47 10.99 4.79
CA ALA A 50 13.02 10.65 6.13
C ALA A 50 13.95 11.25 7.22
N GLN A 51 15.27 11.16 7.03
CA GLN A 51 16.25 11.76 7.95
C GLN A 51 16.14 13.28 7.99
N MET A 52 15.95 13.95 6.83
CA MET A 52 15.72 15.40 6.77
C MET A 52 14.44 15.81 7.50
N LEU A 53 13.41 14.95 7.49
CA LEU A 53 12.16 15.14 8.22
C LEU A 53 12.24 14.78 9.71
N GLY A 54 13.43 14.41 10.22
CA GLY A 54 13.66 14.11 11.64
C GLY A 54 13.30 12.69 12.06
N VAL A 55 13.28 11.72 11.13
CA VAL A 55 13.09 10.30 11.46
C VAL A 55 14.32 9.75 12.17
N SER A 56 14.11 9.18 13.37
CA SER A 56 15.12 8.38 14.07
C SER A 56 15.10 6.95 13.55
N PHE A 57 16.26 6.41 13.18
CA PHE A 57 16.43 5.02 12.75
C PHE A 57 16.93 4.10 13.89
N THR A 58 16.70 4.50 15.13
CA THR A 58 17.06 3.74 16.33
C THR A 58 15.92 2.80 16.73
N PRO A 59 16.20 1.72 17.50
CA PRO A 59 15.14 0.85 18.02
C PRO A 59 14.08 1.58 18.85
N ASP A 60 14.45 2.68 19.52
CA ASP A 60 13.55 3.52 20.30
C ASP A 60 12.81 4.59 19.47
N ALA A 61 12.73 4.41 18.15
CA ALA A 61 12.03 5.35 17.27
C ALA A 61 10.58 5.52 17.71
N GLY A 62 10.16 6.77 17.88
CA GLY A 62 8.77 7.08 18.22
C GLY A 62 7.83 6.77 17.07
N TRP A 63 6.54 6.64 17.40
CA TRP A 63 5.48 6.37 16.42
C TRP A 63 5.43 7.38 15.26
N ILE A 64 5.78 8.64 15.52
CA ILE A 64 5.86 9.71 14.50
C ILE A 64 6.96 9.40 13.49
N SER A 65 8.14 8.98 13.94
CA SER A 65 9.25 8.62 13.07
C SER A 65 8.89 7.43 12.17
N MET A 66 8.22 6.42 12.73
CA MET A 66 7.73 5.26 11.96
C MET A 66 6.70 5.67 10.89
N MET A 67 5.72 6.49 11.28
CA MET A 67 4.69 6.98 10.36
C MET A 67 5.28 7.86 9.25
N THR A 68 6.21 8.77 9.59
CA THR A 68 6.88 9.63 8.60
C THR A 68 7.72 8.81 7.63
N LEU A 69 8.43 7.78 8.10
CA LEU A 69 9.18 6.88 7.22
C LEU A 69 8.25 6.19 6.22
N GLY A 70 7.13 5.60 6.68
CA GLY A 70 6.16 4.99 5.76
C GLY A 70 5.47 5.98 4.83
N ALA A 71 5.24 7.22 5.28
CA ALA A 71 4.70 8.28 4.42
C ALA A 71 5.67 8.63 3.28
N VAL A 72 6.98 8.61 3.51
CA VAL A 72 7.99 8.84 2.47
C VAL A 72 7.96 7.74 1.40
N TYR A 73 7.60 6.51 1.73
CA TYR A 73 7.41 5.44 0.74
C TYR A 73 6.04 5.52 0.05
N PHE A 74 4.96 5.75 0.81
CA PHE A 74 3.60 5.76 0.27
C PHE A 74 3.29 6.97 -0.61
N LEU A 75 3.61 8.19 -0.16
CA LEU A 75 3.18 9.42 -0.84
C LEU A 75 3.70 9.52 -2.27
N PRO A 76 4.96 9.19 -2.59
CA PRO A 76 5.45 9.20 -3.97
C PRO A 76 4.73 8.20 -4.88
N ILE A 77 4.41 7.01 -4.36
CA ILE A 77 3.60 6.01 -5.09
C ILE A 77 2.21 6.59 -5.35
N TYR A 78 1.53 7.09 -4.31
CA TYR A 78 0.19 7.67 -4.43
C TYR A 78 0.16 8.84 -5.43
N LEU A 79 1.13 9.76 -5.34
CA LEU A 79 1.25 10.89 -6.27
C LEU A 79 1.47 10.42 -7.70
N THR A 80 2.36 9.45 -7.92
CA THR A 80 2.61 8.90 -9.26
C THR A 80 1.35 8.26 -9.84
N VAL A 81 0.65 7.45 -9.04
CA VAL A 81 -0.60 6.80 -9.42
C VAL A 81 -1.68 7.82 -9.75
N PHE A 82 -1.82 8.85 -8.92
CA PHE A 82 -2.81 9.91 -9.10
C PHE A 82 -2.53 10.72 -10.37
N LEU A 83 -1.28 11.14 -10.59
CA LEU A 83 -0.90 11.94 -11.76
C LEU A 83 -1.04 11.16 -13.07
N VAL A 84 -0.52 9.93 -13.12
CA VAL A 84 -0.52 9.12 -14.35
C VAL A 84 -1.91 8.59 -14.67
N GLY A 85 -2.65 8.08 -13.69
CA GLY A 85 -4.02 7.63 -13.93
C GLY A 85 -4.95 8.81 -14.23
N GLY A 86 -4.78 9.94 -13.55
CA GLY A 86 -5.53 11.16 -13.81
C GLY A 86 -5.26 11.72 -15.21
N PHE A 87 -4.01 11.66 -15.68
CA PHE A 87 -3.66 12.00 -17.06
C PHE A 87 -4.47 11.17 -18.08
N TRP A 88 -4.54 9.85 -17.91
CA TRP A 88 -5.33 8.99 -18.80
C TRP A 88 -6.81 9.31 -18.74
N GLU A 89 -7.36 9.49 -17.54
CA GLU A 89 -8.78 9.81 -17.37
C GLU A 89 -9.15 11.15 -18.03
N VAL A 90 -8.33 12.18 -17.85
CA VAL A 90 -8.51 13.49 -18.49
C VAL A 90 -8.39 13.36 -20.02
N LEU A 91 -7.40 12.61 -20.51
CA LEU A 91 -7.21 12.41 -21.94
C LEU A 91 -8.42 11.74 -22.59
N PHE A 92 -8.94 10.66 -22.00
CA PHE A 92 -10.12 9.96 -22.52
C PHE A 92 -11.39 10.79 -22.40
N ALA A 93 -11.55 11.56 -21.32
CA ALA A 93 -12.65 12.50 -21.15
C ALA A 93 -12.66 13.58 -22.23
N ILE A 94 -11.49 14.13 -22.60
CA ILE A 94 -11.34 15.10 -23.69
C ILE A 94 -11.72 14.47 -25.03
N ILE A 95 -11.19 13.27 -25.33
CA ILE A 95 -11.43 12.57 -26.60
C ILE A 95 -12.92 12.25 -26.77
N ARG A 96 -13.59 11.84 -25.69
CA ARG A 96 -15.00 11.40 -25.71
C ARG A 96 -16.01 12.48 -25.34
N LYS A 97 -15.54 13.68 -24.99
CA LYS A 97 -16.36 14.84 -24.62
C LYS A 97 -17.35 14.54 -23.48
N HIS A 98 -16.90 13.84 -22.45
CA HIS A 98 -17.67 13.65 -21.23
C HIS A 98 -16.97 14.29 -20.03
N GLU A 99 -17.71 14.44 -18.93
CA GLU A 99 -17.19 15.01 -17.69
C GLU A 99 -16.22 14.04 -16.99
N ILE A 100 -15.28 14.60 -16.23
CA ILE A 100 -14.34 13.84 -15.40
C ILE A 100 -15.09 13.32 -14.17
N ASN A 101 -14.94 12.03 -13.86
CA ASN A 101 -15.66 11.41 -12.76
C ASN A 101 -14.80 11.35 -11.49
N GLU A 102 -15.40 11.59 -10.33
CA GLU A 102 -14.73 11.48 -9.03
C GLU A 102 -14.24 10.06 -8.71
N GLY A 103 -14.70 9.04 -9.43
CA GLY A 103 -14.34 7.64 -9.18
C GLY A 103 -12.86 7.32 -9.35
N PHE A 104 -12.11 8.18 -10.02
CA PHE A 104 -10.66 8.08 -10.05
C PHE A 104 -10.01 8.26 -8.68
N PHE A 105 -10.54 9.14 -7.82
CA PHE A 105 -9.98 9.38 -6.49
C PHE A 105 -9.94 8.09 -5.67
N VAL A 106 -11.01 7.30 -5.75
CA VAL A 106 -11.09 6.00 -5.08
C VAL A 106 -10.16 4.98 -5.75
N THR A 107 -10.11 4.95 -7.08
CA THR A 107 -9.24 4.00 -7.81
C THR A 107 -7.76 4.25 -7.49
N SER A 108 -7.34 5.51 -7.48
CA SER A 108 -5.94 5.90 -7.24
C SER A 108 -5.47 5.56 -5.83
N ILE A 109 -6.26 5.86 -4.80
CA ILE A 109 -5.90 5.54 -3.41
C ILE A 109 -5.92 4.03 -3.18
N LEU A 110 -6.92 3.31 -3.71
CA LEU A 110 -7.01 1.86 -3.55
C LEU A 110 -5.83 1.16 -4.22
N PHE A 111 -5.47 1.56 -5.44
CA PHE A 111 -4.31 1.00 -6.13
C PHE A 111 -3.00 1.23 -5.35
N ALA A 112 -2.78 2.44 -4.83
CA ALA A 112 -1.60 2.75 -4.04
C ALA A 112 -1.54 1.98 -2.70
N LEU A 113 -2.69 1.67 -2.12
CA LEU A 113 -2.79 0.95 -0.85
C LEU A 113 -2.58 -0.57 -0.99
N ILE A 114 -2.98 -1.15 -2.12
CA ILE A 114 -2.85 -2.59 -2.34
C ILE A 114 -1.45 -2.99 -2.81
N VAL A 115 -0.61 -2.08 -3.30
CA VAL A 115 0.75 -2.42 -3.75
C VAL A 115 1.78 -2.45 -2.61
N PRO A 116 2.93 -3.13 -2.77
CA PRO A 116 4.00 -3.10 -1.78
C PRO A 116 4.61 -1.70 -1.64
N PRO A 117 5.16 -1.35 -0.47
CA PRO A 117 5.77 -0.04 -0.22
C PRO A 117 7.05 0.21 -1.03
N THR A 118 7.74 -0.84 -1.47
CA THR A 118 8.98 -0.76 -2.23
C THR A 118 8.78 -0.70 -3.75
N LEU A 119 7.51 -0.66 -4.21
CA LEU A 119 7.21 -0.70 -5.64
C LEU A 119 7.84 0.50 -6.36
N PRO A 120 8.70 0.28 -7.38
CA PRO A 120 9.27 1.37 -8.15
C PRO A 120 8.20 2.26 -8.79
N LEU A 121 8.40 3.58 -8.76
CA LEU A 121 7.39 4.55 -9.20
C LEU A 121 6.95 4.35 -10.66
N TRP A 122 7.87 3.95 -11.54
CA TRP A 122 7.55 3.65 -12.93
C TRP A 122 6.65 2.41 -13.09
N LEU A 123 6.78 1.41 -12.21
CA LEU A 123 5.88 0.25 -12.17
C LEU A 123 4.50 0.64 -11.67
N ALA A 124 4.42 1.50 -10.65
CA ALA A 124 3.15 2.06 -10.20
C ALA A 124 2.43 2.81 -11.34
N ALA A 125 3.19 3.62 -12.11
CA ALA A 125 2.68 4.33 -13.29
C ALA A 125 2.16 3.37 -14.39
N MET A 126 2.89 2.30 -14.71
CA MET A 126 2.45 1.32 -15.70
C MET A 126 1.23 0.53 -15.21
N GLY A 127 1.21 0.12 -13.94
CA GLY A 127 0.10 -0.62 -13.35
C GLY A 127 -1.20 0.16 -13.38
N ILE A 128 -1.18 1.43 -12.95
CA ILE A 128 -2.37 2.28 -13.04
C ILE A 128 -2.75 2.60 -14.49
N SER A 129 -1.78 2.77 -15.38
CA SER A 129 -2.06 2.99 -16.81
C SER A 129 -2.81 1.81 -17.41
N PHE A 130 -2.35 0.58 -17.15
CA PHE A 130 -3.04 -0.63 -17.59
C PHE A 130 -4.44 -0.71 -16.98
N GLY A 131 -4.57 -0.52 -15.66
CA GLY A 131 -5.85 -0.58 -14.97
C GLY A 131 -6.87 0.45 -15.51
N VAL A 132 -6.48 1.72 -15.60
CA VAL A 132 -7.37 2.79 -16.08
C VAL A 132 -7.69 2.60 -17.55
N VAL A 133 -6.70 2.39 -18.42
CA VAL A 133 -6.95 2.31 -19.86
C VAL A 133 -7.67 1.00 -20.19
N MET A 134 -7.12 -0.14 -19.80
CA MET A 134 -7.62 -1.44 -20.25
C MET A 134 -8.90 -1.85 -19.55
N ALA A 135 -9.06 -1.56 -18.26
CA ALA A 135 -10.22 -2.06 -17.50
C ALA A 135 -11.36 -1.05 -17.31
N LYS A 136 -11.10 0.24 -17.51
CA LYS A 136 -12.12 1.30 -17.36
C LYS A 136 -12.38 2.04 -18.66
N GLU A 137 -11.38 2.68 -19.22
CA GLU A 137 -11.59 3.62 -20.32
C GLU A 137 -11.94 2.91 -21.63
N ILE A 138 -11.34 1.77 -21.98
CA ILE A 138 -11.73 1.03 -23.19
C ILE A 138 -13.23 0.68 -23.22
N PHE A 139 -13.83 0.42 -22.05
CA PHE A 139 -15.23 0.02 -21.91
C PHE A 139 -16.23 1.18 -21.84
N GLY A 140 -15.75 2.42 -21.95
CA GLY A 140 -16.63 3.60 -21.92
C GLY A 140 -16.58 4.41 -20.62
N GLY A 141 -15.65 4.11 -19.71
CA GLY A 141 -15.42 4.89 -18.49
C GLY A 141 -16.21 4.39 -17.28
N THR A 142 -16.40 5.26 -16.30
CA THR A 142 -17.06 4.95 -15.02
C THR A 142 -18.50 4.45 -15.22
N GLY A 143 -18.85 3.34 -14.57
CA GLY A 143 -20.20 2.75 -14.63
C GLY A 143 -20.40 1.75 -15.76
N ARG A 144 -19.40 1.59 -16.65
CA ARG A 144 -19.35 0.55 -17.69
C ARG A 144 -18.20 -0.43 -17.51
N ASN A 145 -17.36 -0.21 -16.51
CA ASN A 145 -16.25 -1.09 -16.17
C ASN A 145 -16.79 -2.41 -15.58
N PHE A 146 -16.49 -3.52 -16.26
CA PHE A 146 -16.93 -4.85 -15.83
C PHE A 146 -16.09 -5.43 -14.68
N LEU A 147 -14.92 -4.83 -14.40
CA LEU A 147 -14.05 -5.21 -13.30
C LEU A 147 -13.43 -3.99 -12.60
N ASN A 148 -12.84 -4.20 -11.42
CA ASN A 148 -12.21 -3.15 -10.64
C ASN A 148 -10.87 -2.72 -11.30
N PRO A 149 -10.72 -1.45 -11.73
CA PRO A 149 -9.52 -0.98 -12.44
C PRO A 149 -8.24 -1.05 -11.59
N ALA A 150 -8.33 -0.83 -10.28
CA ALA A 150 -7.19 -0.93 -9.38
C ALA A 150 -6.70 -2.39 -9.28
N LEU A 151 -7.63 -3.34 -9.12
CA LEU A 151 -7.28 -4.76 -9.08
C LEU A 151 -6.76 -5.25 -10.44
N ALA A 152 -7.28 -4.73 -11.56
CA ALA A 152 -6.75 -5.02 -12.89
C ALA A 152 -5.30 -4.59 -13.05
N GLY A 153 -4.97 -3.38 -12.59
CA GLY A 153 -3.59 -2.89 -12.59
C GLY A 153 -2.68 -3.74 -11.72
N ARG A 154 -3.14 -4.14 -10.51
CA ARG A 154 -2.38 -5.03 -9.62
C ARG A 154 -2.16 -6.40 -10.25
N ALA A 155 -3.19 -6.97 -10.88
CA ALA A 155 -3.08 -8.25 -11.57
C ALA A 155 -2.10 -8.17 -12.75
N PHE A 156 -2.11 -7.08 -13.53
CA PHE A 156 -1.12 -6.85 -14.57
C PHE A 156 0.30 -6.86 -14.01
N LEU A 157 0.56 -6.10 -12.94
CA LEU A 157 1.88 -6.09 -12.29
C LEU A 157 2.24 -7.47 -11.73
N PHE A 158 1.29 -8.20 -11.17
CA PHE A 158 1.49 -9.55 -10.64
C PHE A 158 2.03 -10.53 -11.68
N PHE A 159 1.48 -10.51 -12.90
CA PHE A 159 1.93 -11.41 -13.97
C PHE A 159 3.12 -10.87 -14.76
N ALA A 160 3.22 -9.55 -14.96
CA ALA A 160 4.29 -8.96 -15.76
C ALA A 160 5.59 -8.74 -14.97
N TYR A 161 5.50 -8.44 -13.67
CA TYR A 161 6.62 -8.06 -12.81
C TYR A 161 6.53 -8.73 -11.43
N PRO A 162 6.52 -10.08 -11.36
CA PRO A 162 6.28 -10.81 -10.11
C PRO A 162 7.34 -10.51 -9.03
N ALA A 163 8.58 -10.22 -9.42
CA ALA A 163 9.68 -9.96 -8.49
C ALA A 163 9.52 -8.66 -7.68
N GLN A 164 8.70 -7.71 -8.15
CA GLN A 164 8.50 -6.41 -7.50
C GLN A 164 7.14 -6.31 -6.78
N ILE A 165 6.32 -7.35 -6.86
CA ILE A 165 4.96 -7.35 -6.28
C ILE A 165 4.64 -8.58 -5.43
N SER A 166 5.49 -9.60 -5.50
CA SER A 166 5.37 -10.86 -4.76
C SER A 166 6.74 -11.32 -4.27
N GLY A 167 6.79 -12.43 -3.53
CA GLY A 167 8.01 -12.95 -2.90
C GLY A 167 8.29 -12.32 -1.55
N ASP A 168 9.51 -12.46 -1.05
CA ASP A 168 9.84 -12.19 0.36
C ASP A 168 10.59 -10.86 0.57
N LEU A 169 11.00 -10.19 -0.52
CA LEU A 169 11.86 -9.00 -0.49
C LEU A 169 11.07 -7.67 -0.52
N VAL A 170 9.81 -7.69 -0.94
CA VAL A 170 9.09 -6.46 -1.32
C VAL A 170 8.29 -5.82 -0.18
N TRP A 171 8.06 -6.56 0.90
CA TRP A 171 7.13 -6.18 1.96
C TRP A 171 7.74 -5.30 3.06
N THR A 172 9.06 -5.28 3.16
CA THR A 172 9.82 -4.49 4.12
C THR A 172 10.70 -3.52 3.35
N ALA A 173 10.62 -2.23 3.67
CA ALA A 173 11.40 -1.22 2.98
C ALA A 173 12.83 -1.16 3.54
N ALA A 174 13.53 -2.29 3.53
CA ALA A 174 14.93 -2.46 3.90
C ALA A 174 15.62 -3.25 2.79
N ASP A 175 16.56 -2.63 2.09
CA ASP A 175 17.24 -3.27 0.96
C ASP A 175 18.00 -4.53 1.41
N GLY A 176 17.87 -5.62 0.65
CA GLY A 176 18.42 -6.93 0.99
C GLY A 176 17.70 -7.67 2.13
N PHE A 177 16.66 -7.11 2.75
CA PHE A 177 15.85 -7.82 3.73
C PHE A 177 14.90 -8.80 3.04
N SER A 178 15.11 -10.10 3.29
CA SER A 178 14.20 -11.15 2.83
C SER A 178 13.45 -11.73 4.02
N GLY A 179 12.12 -11.63 3.99
CA GLY A 179 11.27 -12.18 5.03
C GLY A 179 10.00 -12.79 4.46
N ALA A 180 9.84 -14.09 4.63
CA ALA A 180 8.59 -14.78 4.31
C ALA A 180 7.43 -14.14 5.08
N THR A 181 6.40 -13.70 4.37
CA THR A 181 5.15 -13.22 4.99
C THR A 181 4.56 -14.27 5.95
N PRO A 182 3.76 -13.89 6.96
CA PRO A 182 3.11 -14.87 7.83
C PRO A 182 2.29 -15.91 7.06
N LEU A 183 1.67 -15.51 5.95
CA LEU A 183 0.90 -16.42 5.11
C LEU A 183 1.78 -17.42 4.36
N SER A 184 2.93 -17.00 3.83
CA SER A 184 3.90 -17.91 3.21
C SER A 184 4.59 -18.81 4.23
N GLN A 185 4.87 -18.32 5.44
CA GLN A 185 5.38 -19.14 6.54
C GLN A 185 4.37 -20.24 6.92
N TRP A 186 3.10 -19.87 7.05
CA TRP A 186 2.02 -20.83 7.31
C TRP A 186 1.92 -21.89 6.21
N ALA A 187 1.98 -21.47 4.95
CA ALA A 187 1.91 -22.39 3.83
C ALA A 187 3.08 -23.39 3.79
N ALA A 188 4.28 -22.97 4.19
CA ALA A 188 5.49 -23.80 4.17
C ALA A 188 5.66 -24.70 5.40
N HIS A 189 5.32 -24.20 6.60
CA HIS A 189 5.66 -24.86 7.88
C HIS A 189 4.43 -25.16 8.75
N GLY A 190 3.22 -24.80 8.30
CA GLY A 190 2.01 -24.87 9.12
C GLY A 190 1.90 -23.73 10.13
N GLY A 191 0.89 -23.78 10.99
CA GLY A 191 0.63 -22.74 12.00
C GLY A 191 1.54 -22.76 13.22
N GLU A 192 2.53 -23.65 13.26
CA GLU A 192 3.45 -23.77 14.39
C GLU A 192 4.57 -22.73 14.26
N SER A 193 4.56 -21.74 15.16
CA SER A 193 5.59 -20.70 15.30
C SER A 193 5.79 -19.77 14.10
N LEU A 194 4.73 -19.03 13.72
CA LEU A 194 4.88 -17.86 12.85
C LEU A 194 5.77 -16.81 13.53
N ILE A 195 6.75 -16.27 12.82
CA ILE A 195 7.69 -15.27 13.35
C ILE A 195 7.67 -14.05 12.43
N ASN A 196 7.59 -12.86 13.02
CA ASN A 196 7.81 -11.64 12.28
C ASN A 196 9.32 -11.51 12.03
N ASN A 197 9.75 -11.69 10.77
CA ASN A 197 11.16 -11.69 10.42
C ASN A 197 11.87 -10.39 10.83
N ALA A 198 11.17 -9.25 10.85
CA ALA A 198 11.77 -7.96 11.17
C ALA A 198 12.04 -7.80 12.68
N THR A 199 11.21 -8.39 13.55
CA THR A 199 11.32 -8.23 15.01
C THR A 199 11.79 -9.50 15.73
N GLY A 200 11.79 -10.65 15.05
CA GLY A 200 12.09 -11.96 15.63
C GLY A 200 11.03 -12.46 16.62
N GLN A 201 9.90 -11.75 16.77
CA GLN A 201 8.85 -12.10 17.72
C GLN A 201 7.80 -13.03 17.09
N PRO A 202 7.17 -13.92 17.87
CA PRO A 202 6.08 -14.74 17.38
C PRO A 202 4.88 -13.87 16.96
N VAL A 203 4.27 -14.19 15.81
CA VAL A 203 3.08 -13.50 15.32
C VAL A 203 1.84 -14.11 15.95
N SER A 204 1.11 -13.33 16.73
CA SER A 204 -0.19 -13.75 17.25
C SER A 204 -1.35 -13.42 16.31
N TRP A 205 -2.51 -14.04 16.52
CA TRP A 205 -3.75 -13.67 15.82
C TRP A 205 -4.15 -12.22 16.05
N PHE A 206 -3.83 -11.67 17.23
CA PHE A 206 -4.14 -10.29 17.54
C PHE A 206 -3.23 -9.32 16.77
N ASP A 207 -1.97 -9.69 16.55
CA ASP A 207 -1.04 -8.96 15.69
C ASP A 207 -1.52 -8.92 14.23
N ALA A 208 -2.06 -10.04 13.74
CA ALA A 208 -2.68 -10.09 12.42
C ALA A 208 -3.97 -9.25 12.33
N PHE A 209 -4.77 -9.22 13.40
CA PHE A 209 -6.01 -8.44 13.44
C PHE A 209 -5.77 -6.93 13.48
N ILE A 210 -4.82 -6.49 14.33
CA ILE A 210 -4.39 -5.09 14.43
C ILE A 210 -3.55 -4.68 13.23
N GLY A 211 -2.79 -5.59 12.64
CA GLY A 211 -1.98 -5.36 11.45
C GLY A 211 -0.57 -4.90 11.75
N THR A 212 0.13 -5.59 12.64
CA THR A 212 1.57 -5.39 12.97
C THR A 212 2.47 -6.40 12.22
N ILE A 213 2.00 -6.91 11.08
CA ILE A 213 2.69 -7.88 10.24
C ILE A 213 3.18 -7.23 8.93
N PRO A 214 4.20 -7.77 8.25
CA PRO A 214 4.61 -7.26 6.94
C PRO A 214 3.54 -7.54 5.86
N GLY A 215 3.30 -6.58 4.95
CA GLY A 215 2.30 -6.71 3.88
C GLY A 215 2.08 -5.41 3.08
N SER A 216 1.08 -5.42 2.19
CA SER A 216 0.67 -4.23 1.42
C SER A 216 0.14 -3.14 2.35
N ILE A 217 0.43 -1.87 2.06
CA ILE A 217 0.21 -0.74 2.96
C ILE A 217 -1.21 -0.71 3.55
N GLY A 218 -2.25 -0.84 2.73
CA GLY A 218 -3.64 -0.76 3.18
C GLY A 218 -4.32 -2.08 3.54
N GLU A 219 -3.66 -3.22 3.41
CA GLU A 219 -4.27 -4.55 3.61
C GLU A 219 -3.94 -5.16 4.98
N VAL A 220 -2.92 -4.64 5.67
CA VAL A 220 -2.36 -5.29 6.86
C VAL A 220 -3.33 -5.31 8.05
N SER A 221 -4.10 -4.24 8.25
CA SER A 221 -4.93 -4.08 9.44
C SER A 221 -6.40 -4.36 9.17
N THR A 222 -6.87 -5.53 9.63
CA THR A 222 -8.30 -5.89 9.56
C THR A 222 -9.15 -4.89 10.32
N LEU A 223 -8.72 -4.48 11.53
CA LEU A 223 -9.45 -3.51 12.35
C LEU A 223 -9.67 -2.18 11.61
N MET A 224 -8.63 -1.62 11.01
CA MET A 224 -8.72 -0.32 10.34
C MET A 224 -9.58 -0.40 9.07
N ILE A 225 -9.53 -1.52 8.35
CA ILE A 225 -10.42 -1.79 7.21
C ILE A 225 -11.88 -1.92 7.69
N LEU A 226 -12.13 -2.59 8.82
CA LEU A 226 -13.48 -2.69 9.41
C LEU A 226 -14.02 -1.33 9.83
N ILE A 227 -13.18 -0.46 10.39
CA ILE A 227 -13.57 0.92 10.71
C ILE A 227 -13.96 1.67 9.44
N GLY A 228 -13.16 1.58 8.37
CA GLY A 228 -13.50 2.15 7.07
C GLY A 228 -14.80 1.59 6.49
N GLY A 229 -14.98 0.27 6.57
CA GLY A 229 -16.21 -0.42 6.16
C GLY A 229 -17.42 0.05 6.96
N ALA A 230 -17.29 0.23 8.27
CA ALA A 230 -18.35 0.77 9.13
C ALA A 230 -18.69 2.22 8.77
N ILE A 231 -17.69 3.08 8.52
CA ILE A 231 -17.91 4.47 8.07
C ILE A 231 -18.73 4.49 6.78
N ILE A 232 -18.43 3.59 5.83
CA ILE A 232 -19.20 3.48 4.59
C ILE A 232 -20.60 2.95 4.88
N LEU A 233 -20.75 1.84 5.61
CA LEU A 233 -22.05 1.22 5.86
C LEU A 233 -23.03 2.14 6.58
N PHE A 234 -22.55 2.89 7.58
CA PHE A 234 -23.40 3.78 8.38
C PHE A 234 -23.47 5.21 7.84
N GLY A 235 -22.47 5.65 7.06
CA GLY A 235 -22.43 6.99 6.48
C GLY A 235 -22.98 7.10 5.06
N ALA A 236 -23.02 6.00 4.30
CA ALA A 236 -23.40 6.00 2.88
C ALA A 236 -24.85 5.61 2.59
N SER A 237 -25.58 4.99 3.53
CA SER A 237 -26.80 4.26 3.18
C SER A 237 -28.09 4.91 3.72
N PRO A 238 -29.11 5.17 2.89
CA PRO A 238 -30.48 4.80 3.24
C PRO A 238 -30.50 3.26 3.45
N PRO A 239 -31.27 2.73 4.40
CA PRO A 239 -31.19 1.33 4.80
C PRO A 239 -31.55 0.40 3.62
N GLY A 240 -30.59 -0.38 3.09
CA GLY A 240 -30.93 -1.48 2.18
C GLY A 240 -29.92 -1.95 1.12
N ALA A 241 -28.95 -1.14 0.67
CA ALA A 241 -28.23 -1.45 -0.57
C ALA A 241 -26.84 -2.11 -0.40
N LEU A 242 -26.12 -1.83 0.68
CA LEU A 242 -24.69 -2.20 0.79
C LEU A 242 -24.39 -3.51 1.53
N TRP A 243 -25.33 -4.08 2.28
CA TRP A 243 -25.09 -5.29 3.11
C TRP A 243 -25.21 -6.63 2.36
N ARG A 244 -25.55 -6.59 1.06
CA ARG A 244 -25.83 -7.79 0.24
C ARG A 244 -24.63 -8.28 -0.57
N VAL A 245 -23.47 -7.65 -0.42
CA VAL A 245 -22.18 -8.02 -1.04
C VAL A 245 -21.29 -8.60 0.04
#